data_AF-A0A101MK08-F1
#
_entry.id   AF-A0A101MK08-F1
#
_cell.length_a   1.000
_cell.length_b   1.000
_cell.length_c   1.000
_cell.angle_alpha   90.00
_cell.angle_beta   90.00
_cell.angle_gamma   90.00
#
_symmetry.space_group_name_H-M   'P 1'
#
loop_
_entity.id
_entity.type
_entity.pdbx_description
1 polymer ?
#
loop_
_entity_poly.entity_id
_entity_poly.type
_entity_poly.pdbx_seq_one_letter_code
_entity_poly.pdbx_strand_id
1 'polypeptide(L)'
;MSDNGNYTCVPAIKWLIRNIRNDGVEGDGIATWNAILNLRFPSTQGFSIRPYIHCAVRGNLGWVELRLSHLKDGRQNPVLVLYYQRADRQDDNQWENGQRELELYLAFRYRHFTEDTAPIYGILAIGAKLKIFEYDNPSRSIERFVPPWDLERHDEQVWKMLRKINRDHAGSGGYDKAGIKTESGGQGNERLEILC
;
A
#
# COMPACT_ATOMS: atom_id res chain seq x y z
N MET A 1 -7.46 28.06 1.23
CA MET A 1 -8.51 27.03 1.32
C MET A 1 -7.97 25.77 0.68
N SER A 2 -7.47 24.85 1.51
CA SER A 2 -6.93 23.56 1.09
C SER A 2 -8.06 22.53 1.16
N ASP A 3 -8.68 22.24 0.02
CA ASP A 3 -9.53 21.06 -0.12
C ASP A 3 -8.66 19.82 0.13
N ASN A 4 -8.78 19.25 1.32
CA ASN A 4 -8.31 17.90 1.63
C ASN A 4 -9.18 16.90 0.85
N GLY A 5 -8.94 16.86 -0.48
CA GLY A 5 -9.77 16.21 -1.47
C GLY A 5 -10.18 14.81 -1.05
N ASN A 6 -11.45 14.67 -0.71
CA ASN A 6 -12.14 13.40 -0.61
C ASN A 6 -12.29 12.84 -2.04
N TYR A 7 -11.18 12.38 -2.63
CA TYR A 7 -11.15 11.71 -3.94
C TYR A 7 -11.75 10.30 -3.86
N THR A 8 -12.52 9.97 -2.83
CA THR A 8 -13.05 8.63 -2.56
C THR A 8 -14.03 8.13 -3.64
N CYS A 9 -14.49 9.00 -4.53
CA CYS A 9 -15.53 8.67 -5.50
C CYS A 9 -15.33 9.33 -6.88
N VAL A 10 -14.27 8.97 -7.62
CA VAL A 10 -14.23 9.29 -9.06
C VAL A 10 -15.27 8.41 -9.77
N PRO A 11 -16.32 8.99 -10.40
CA PRO A 11 -17.39 8.20 -11.04
C PRO A 11 -16.87 7.18 -12.05
N ALA A 12 -15.81 7.54 -12.79
CA ALA A 12 -15.14 6.63 -13.73
C ALA A 12 -14.56 5.38 -13.04
N ILE A 13 -13.98 5.52 -11.84
CA ILE A 13 -13.47 4.36 -11.08
C ILE A 13 -14.62 3.47 -10.61
N LYS A 14 -15.72 4.06 -10.11
CA LYS A 14 -16.91 3.28 -9.72
C LYS A 14 -17.49 2.52 -10.91
N TRP A 15 -17.51 3.15 -12.08
CA TRP A 15 -17.93 2.50 -13.31
C TRP A 15 -16.98 1.35 -13.69
N LEU A 16 -15.66 1.56 -13.64
CA LEU A 16 -14.67 0.51 -13.94
C LEU A 16 -14.80 -0.69 -13.00
N ILE A 17 -14.91 -0.46 -11.70
CA ILE A 17 -15.07 -1.54 -10.69
C ILE A 17 -16.30 -2.40 -11.00
N ARG A 18 -17.45 -1.76 -11.29
CA ARG A 18 -18.70 -2.45 -11.66
C ARG A 18 -18.60 -3.24 -12.96
N ASN A 19 -17.66 -2.86 -13.83
CA ASN A 19 -17.43 -3.50 -15.12
C ASN A 19 -16.24 -4.47 -15.10
N ILE A 20 -15.61 -4.74 -13.94
CA ILE A 20 -14.70 -5.87 -13.80
C ILE A 20 -15.53 -7.14 -13.94
N ARG A 21 -15.53 -7.74 -15.13
CA ARG A 21 -16.23 -8.99 -15.40
C ARG A 21 -15.42 -10.17 -14.88
N ASN A 22 -16.11 -11.18 -14.35
CA ASN A 22 -15.47 -12.39 -13.85
C ASN A 22 -14.70 -13.15 -14.95
N ASP A 23 -15.22 -13.11 -16.19
CA ASP A 23 -14.66 -13.73 -17.40
C ASP A 23 -13.79 -12.77 -18.23
N GLY A 24 -13.60 -11.55 -17.75
CA GLY A 24 -12.85 -10.50 -18.44
C GLY A 24 -11.38 -10.87 -18.66
N VAL A 25 -10.75 -10.18 -19.60
CA VAL A 25 -9.31 -10.33 -19.82
C VAL A 25 -8.58 -9.81 -18.57
N GLU A 26 -7.55 -10.51 -18.10
CA GLU A 26 -6.78 -10.13 -16.90
C GLU A 26 -6.27 -8.68 -16.96
N GLY A 27 -6.02 -8.19 -18.18
CA GLY A 27 -5.65 -6.80 -18.47
C GLY A 27 -6.67 -5.75 -18.02
N ASP A 28 -7.97 -6.02 -18.08
CA ASP A 28 -9.00 -5.04 -17.69
C ASP A 28 -9.01 -4.81 -16.17
N GLY A 29 -8.84 -5.89 -15.40
CA GLY A 29 -8.70 -5.82 -13.95
C GLY A 29 -7.43 -5.08 -13.54
N ILE A 30 -6.31 -5.41 -14.17
CA ILE A 30 -5.04 -4.70 -13.97
C ILE A 30 -5.13 -3.22 -14.34
N ALA A 31 -5.77 -2.88 -15.46
CA ALA A 31 -5.97 -1.49 -15.87
C ALA A 31 -6.81 -0.71 -14.85
N THR A 32 -7.87 -1.34 -14.33
CA THR A 32 -8.71 -0.76 -13.27
C THR A 32 -7.91 -0.51 -12.00
N TRP A 33 -7.13 -1.49 -11.55
CA TRP A 33 -6.25 -1.35 -10.39
C TRP A 33 -5.17 -0.29 -10.59
N ASN A 34 -4.59 -0.21 -11.80
CA ASN A 34 -3.61 0.82 -12.13
C ASN A 34 -4.23 2.23 -12.04
N ALA A 35 -5.46 2.41 -12.53
CA ALA A 35 -6.18 3.68 -12.39
C ALA A 35 -6.46 4.03 -10.92
N ILE A 36 -6.91 3.07 -10.11
CA ILE A 36 -7.16 3.25 -8.67
C ILE A 36 -5.87 3.67 -7.95
N LEU A 37 -4.77 2.95 -8.19
CA LEU A 37 -3.51 3.23 -7.52
C LEU A 37 -2.92 4.58 -7.95
N ASN A 38 -2.98 4.96 -9.23
CA ASN A 38 -2.49 6.28 -9.68
C ASN A 38 -3.27 7.45 -9.05
N LEU A 39 -4.56 7.27 -8.75
CA LEU A 39 -5.33 8.29 -8.03
C LEU A 39 -4.92 8.41 -6.56
N ARG A 40 -4.60 7.28 -5.91
CA ARG A 40 -4.30 7.22 -4.47
C ARG A 40 -2.84 7.48 -4.14
N PHE A 41 -1.97 7.26 -5.11
CA PHE A 41 -0.53 7.40 -5.02
C PHE A 41 -0.05 8.22 -6.21
N PRO A 42 -0.32 9.53 -6.20
CA PRO A 42 -0.04 10.38 -7.34
C PRO A 42 1.46 10.54 -7.54
N SER A 43 1.90 10.54 -8.80
CA SER A 43 3.31 10.72 -9.15
C SER A 43 3.87 12.09 -8.75
N THR A 44 3.01 13.10 -8.62
CA THR A 44 3.36 14.42 -8.09
C THR A 44 3.83 14.38 -6.64
N GLN A 45 3.52 13.31 -5.89
CA GLN A 45 4.01 13.06 -4.52
C GLN A 45 5.21 12.10 -4.49
N GLY A 46 5.80 11.78 -5.64
CA GLY A 46 6.95 10.87 -5.76
C GLY A 46 6.58 9.39 -5.88
N PHE A 47 5.29 9.04 -6.01
CA PHE A 47 4.89 7.65 -6.20
C PHE A 47 5.09 7.19 -7.65
N SER A 48 5.53 5.94 -7.84
CA SER A 48 5.69 5.32 -9.15
C SER A 48 5.10 3.92 -9.14
N ILE A 49 4.20 3.67 -10.10
CA ILE A 49 3.58 2.37 -10.35
C ILE A 49 4.20 1.78 -11.62
N ARG A 50 4.59 0.50 -11.56
CA ARG A 50 5.12 -0.24 -12.71
C ARG A 50 4.42 -1.59 -12.85
N PRO A 51 3.81 -1.89 -14.01
CA PRO A 51 3.31 -3.23 -14.29
C PRO A 51 4.46 -4.21 -14.55
N TYR A 52 4.30 -5.46 -14.09
CA TYR A 52 5.24 -6.53 -14.41
C TYR A 52 4.55 -7.78 -14.96
N ILE A 53 5.08 -8.14 -16.13
CA ILE A 53 4.98 -9.34 -16.97
C ILE A 53 5.64 -10.61 -16.43
N HIS A 54 5.08 -11.39 -15.51
CA HIS A 54 5.72 -12.67 -15.17
C HIS A 54 5.32 -13.72 -16.20
N CYS A 55 6.26 -14.06 -17.08
CA CYS A 55 6.04 -15.10 -18.08
C CYS A 55 5.96 -16.48 -17.41
N ALA A 56 5.10 -17.34 -17.93
CA ALA A 56 5.00 -18.73 -17.56
C ALA A 56 6.37 -19.43 -17.68
N VAL A 57 6.96 -19.84 -16.55
CA VAL A 57 8.14 -20.71 -16.55
C VAL A 57 7.67 -22.08 -16.06
N ARG A 58 7.89 -23.13 -16.87
CA ARG A 58 7.57 -24.54 -16.55
C ARG A 58 6.07 -24.83 -16.30
N GLY A 59 5.20 -24.40 -17.20
CA GLY A 59 3.79 -24.81 -17.21
C GLY A 59 2.88 -24.12 -16.18
N ASN A 60 3.41 -23.20 -15.36
CA ASN A 60 2.60 -22.33 -14.52
C ASN A 60 2.06 -21.16 -15.35
N LEU A 61 0.80 -20.77 -15.13
CA LEU A 61 0.21 -19.60 -15.77
C LEU A 61 1.03 -18.36 -15.43
N GLY A 62 1.40 -17.57 -16.44
CA GLY A 62 1.98 -16.25 -16.21
C GLY A 62 1.00 -15.39 -15.41
N TRP A 63 1.53 -14.50 -14.58
CA TRP A 63 0.72 -13.57 -13.80
C TRP A 63 1.13 -12.12 -14.04
N VAL A 64 0.18 -11.20 -13.82
CA VAL A 64 0.42 -9.77 -13.90
C VAL A 64 0.38 -9.15 -12.50
N GLU A 65 1.36 -8.30 -12.21
CA GLU A 65 1.40 -7.52 -10.97
C GLU A 65 1.57 -6.01 -11.24
N LEU A 66 1.16 -5.20 -10.27
CA LEU A 66 1.52 -3.79 -10.20
C LEU A 66 2.43 -3.56 -8.99
N ARG A 67 3.59 -2.96 -9.22
CA ARG A 67 4.51 -2.57 -8.16
C ARG A 67 4.45 -1.08 -7.94
N LEU A 68 4.09 -0.68 -6.73
CA LEU A 68 4.11 0.68 -6.27
C LEU A 68 5.34 0.93 -5.40
N SER A 69 5.99 2.04 -5.68
CA SER A 69 7.18 2.52 -4.96
C SER A 69 7.08 4.02 -4.73
N HIS A 70 7.83 4.51 -3.75
CA HIS A 70 7.96 5.93 -3.44
C HIS A 70 9.40 6.37 -3.66
N LEU A 71 9.58 7.35 -4.54
CA LEU A 71 10.85 7.98 -4.85
C LEU A 71 11.08 9.09 -3.82
N LYS A 72 12.02 8.84 -2.90
CA LYS A 72 12.39 9.78 -1.86
C LYS A 72 13.91 9.79 -1.70
N ASP A 73 14.50 10.97 -1.61
CA ASP A 73 15.94 11.17 -1.41
C ASP A 73 16.82 10.43 -2.45
N GLY A 74 16.35 10.40 -3.71
CA GLY A 74 17.02 9.69 -4.81
C GLY A 74 16.95 8.16 -4.74
N ARG A 75 16.19 7.60 -3.79
CA ARG A 75 16.01 6.15 -3.61
C ARG A 75 14.58 5.74 -3.95
N GLN A 76 14.46 4.56 -4.56
CA GLN A 76 13.17 3.93 -4.84
C GLN A 76 12.81 2.98 -3.69
N ASN A 77 11.92 3.42 -2.81
CA ASN A 77 11.47 2.63 -1.68
C ASN A 77 10.23 1.81 -2.07
N PRO A 78 10.18 0.50 -1.82
CA PRO A 78 8.98 -0.28 -2.06
C PRO A 78 7.85 0.17 -1.12
N VAL A 79 6.62 0.13 -1.63
CA VAL A 79 5.41 0.50 -0.89
C VAL A 79 4.43 -0.65 -0.89
N LEU A 80 4.06 -1.12 -2.09
CA LEU A 80 2.98 -2.07 -2.26
C LEU A 80 3.22 -2.92 -3.51
N VAL A 81 2.90 -4.21 -3.41
CA VAL A 81 2.74 -5.09 -4.57
C VAL A 81 1.27 -5.48 -4.67
N LEU A 82 0.67 -5.28 -5.84
CA LEU A 82 -0.66 -5.80 -6.16
C LEU A 82 -0.53 -6.99 -7.08
N TYR A 83 -1.03 -8.13 -6.63
CA TYR A 83 -1.18 -9.36 -7.39
C TYR A 83 -2.66 -9.54 -7.75
N TYR A 84 -2.96 -9.51 -9.05
CA TYR A 84 -4.32 -9.68 -9.56
C TYR A 84 -4.50 -11.07 -10.16
N GLN A 85 -5.67 -11.65 -9.93
CA GLN A 85 -6.12 -12.87 -10.56
C GLN A 85 -7.57 -12.69 -11.05
N ARG A 86 -7.92 -13.39 -12.12
CA ARG A 86 -9.31 -13.43 -12.60
C ARG A 86 -10.19 -14.21 -11.63
N ALA A 87 -11.45 -13.82 -11.51
CA ALA A 87 -12.40 -14.47 -10.61
C ALA A 87 -12.99 -15.78 -11.14
N ASP A 88 -12.81 -16.07 -12.44
CA ASP A 88 -13.31 -17.29 -13.09
C ASP A 88 -12.27 -18.42 -13.18
N ARG A 89 -11.06 -18.24 -12.60
CA ARG A 89 -10.13 -19.35 -12.41
C ARG A 89 -10.82 -20.36 -11.47
N GLN A 90 -11.17 -21.53 -12.00
CA GLN A 90 -11.89 -22.61 -11.31
C GLN A 90 -11.01 -23.33 -10.28
N ASP A 91 -10.50 -22.60 -9.29
CA ASP A 91 -9.77 -23.15 -8.15
C ASP A 91 -10.49 -22.78 -6.86
N ASP A 92 -11.03 -23.79 -6.16
CA ASP A 92 -11.72 -23.61 -4.88
C ASP A 92 -10.80 -22.98 -3.81
N ASN A 93 -9.47 -23.09 -3.99
CA ASN A 93 -8.46 -22.56 -3.07
C ASN A 93 -7.72 -21.34 -3.63
N GLN A 94 -8.32 -20.62 -4.58
CA GLN A 94 -7.66 -19.50 -5.26
C GLN A 94 -7.13 -18.44 -4.28
N TRP A 95 -7.86 -18.17 -3.20
CA TRP A 95 -7.45 -17.22 -2.18
C TRP A 95 -6.22 -17.68 -1.39
N GLU A 96 -6.19 -18.95 -0.99
CA GLU A 96 -5.12 -19.57 -0.23
C GLU A 96 -3.86 -19.70 -1.08
N ASN A 97 -4.02 -20.18 -2.31
CA ASN A 97 -2.93 -20.29 -3.29
C ASN A 97 -2.37 -18.92 -3.64
N GLY A 98 -3.23 -17.94 -3.97
CA GLY A 98 -2.81 -16.58 -4.26
C GLY A 98 -2.10 -15.90 -3.08
N GLN A 99 -2.55 -16.16 -1.85
CA GLN A 99 -1.91 -15.63 -0.65
C GLN A 99 -0.51 -16.23 -0.47
N ARG A 100 -0.38 -17.55 -0.59
CA ARG A 100 0.92 -18.25 -0.52
C ARG A 100 1.89 -17.78 -1.60
N GLU A 101 1.41 -17.61 -2.83
CA GLU A 101 2.20 -17.09 -3.95
C GLU A 101 2.69 -15.67 -3.68
N LEU A 102 1.81 -14.79 -3.19
CA LEU A 102 2.15 -13.42 -2.82
C LEU A 102 3.19 -13.40 -1.70
N GLU A 103 3.03 -14.21 -0.65
CA GLU A 103 3.98 -14.32 0.45
C GLU A 103 5.37 -14.73 -0.04
N LEU A 104 5.45 -15.81 -0.82
CA LEU A 104 6.71 -16.29 -1.39
C LEU A 104 7.37 -15.24 -2.29
N TYR A 105 6.58 -14.52 -3.08
CA TYR A 105 7.08 -13.45 -3.93
C TYR A 105 7.68 -12.30 -3.09
N LEU A 106 6.96 -11.82 -2.08
CA LEU A 106 7.43 -10.75 -1.19
C LEU A 106 8.68 -11.18 -0.43
N ALA A 107 8.69 -12.40 0.12
CA ALA A 107 9.82 -13.01 0.79
C ALA A 107 11.05 -13.06 -0.11
N PHE A 108 10.91 -13.54 -1.34
CA PHE A 108 12.02 -13.60 -2.28
C PHE A 108 12.49 -12.20 -2.70
N ARG A 109 11.56 -11.30 -3.01
CA ARG A 109 11.86 -9.99 -3.60
C ARG A 109 12.53 -9.05 -2.60
N TYR A 110 12.12 -9.11 -1.34
CA TYR A 110 12.50 -8.17 -0.30
C TYR A 110 13.42 -8.76 0.79
N ARG A 111 13.90 -10.00 0.63
CA ARG A 111 14.85 -10.67 1.54
C ARG A 111 16.09 -9.89 1.98
N HIS A 112 16.47 -8.83 1.25
CA HIS A 112 17.64 -8.00 1.52
C HIS A 112 17.30 -6.63 2.12
N PHE A 113 16.01 -6.32 2.30
CA PHE A 113 15.58 -5.11 2.98
C PHE A 113 15.80 -5.26 4.49
N THR A 114 16.17 -4.16 5.15
CA THR A 114 16.42 -4.11 6.60
C THR A 114 15.15 -3.77 7.36
N GLU A 115 15.13 -4.05 8.67
CA GLU A 115 13.95 -3.85 9.54
C GLU A 115 13.54 -2.37 9.69
N ASP A 116 14.50 -1.44 9.59
CA ASP A 116 14.24 0.01 9.68
C ASP A 116 13.58 0.62 8.43
N THR A 117 13.14 -0.21 7.49
CA THR A 117 12.46 0.28 6.27
C THR A 117 10.98 0.48 6.51
N ALA A 118 10.39 1.45 5.81
CA ALA A 118 8.95 1.66 5.84
C ALA A 118 8.20 0.36 5.49
N PRO A 119 7.02 0.10 6.09
CA PRO A 119 6.30 -1.15 5.91
C PRO A 119 6.02 -1.43 4.43
N ILE A 120 6.13 -2.68 4.02
CA ILE A 120 5.80 -3.12 2.66
C ILE A 120 4.43 -3.77 2.69
N TYR A 121 3.59 -3.47 1.71
CA TYR A 121 2.23 -4.00 1.62
C TYR A 121 2.07 -4.98 0.44
N GLY A 122 1.13 -5.90 0.59
CA GLY A 122 0.64 -6.78 -0.46
C GLY A 122 -0.87 -6.61 -0.66
N ILE A 123 -1.34 -6.60 -1.89
CA ILE A 123 -2.75 -6.75 -2.24
C ILE A 123 -2.90 -8.00 -3.09
N LEU A 124 -3.74 -8.93 -2.66
CA LEU A 124 -4.25 -10.01 -3.50
C LEU A 124 -5.65 -9.62 -3.96
N ALA A 125 -5.82 -9.40 -5.25
CA ALA A 125 -7.10 -9.03 -5.85
C ALA A 125 -7.60 -10.16 -6.74
N ILE A 126 -8.86 -10.57 -6.55
CA ILE A 126 -9.55 -11.57 -7.35
C ILE A 126 -10.83 -10.93 -7.87
N GLY A 127 -10.82 -10.53 -9.14
CA GLY A 127 -11.86 -9.67 -9.71
C GLY A 127 -12.02 -8.37 -8.91
N ALA A 128 -13.24 -8.07 -8.47
CA ALA A 128 -13.55 -6.89 -7.65
C ALA A 128 -13.28 -7.08 -6.14
N LYS A 129 -12.89 -8.29 -5.71
CA LYS A 129 -12.58 -8.58 -4.31
C LYS A 129 -11.09 -8.45 -4.05
N LEU A 130 -10.70 -8.10 -2.84
CA LEU A 130 -9.30 -8.02 -2.43
C LEU A 130 -9.06 -8.39 -0.98
N LYS A 131 -7.84 -8.82 -0.70
CA LYS A 131 -7.22 -8.87 0.62
C LYS A 131 -5.99 -7.95 0.62
N ILE A 132 -5.80 -7.21 1.71
CA ILE A 132 -4.64 -6.34 1.93
C ILE A 132 -3.83 -6.90 3.08
N PHE A 133 -2.52 -6.98 2.90
CA PHE A 133 -1.58 -7.52 3.87
C PHE A 133 -0.46 -6.52 4.13
N GLU A 134 0.01 -6.48 5.37
CA GLU A 134 1.30 -5.89 5.73
C GLU A 134 2.32 -7.03 5.75
N TYR A 135 3.44 -6.85 5.07
CA TYR A 135 4.51 -7.84 4.97
C TYR A 135 5.50 -7.64 6.11
N ASP A 136 5.66 -8.67 6.93
CA ASP A 136 6.65 -8.72 7.98
C ASP A 136 7.93 -9.35 7.45
N ASN A 137 8.96 -8.54 7.21
CA ASN A 137 10.20 -9.01 6.61
C ASN A 137 11.04 -9.94 7.50
N PRO A 138 11.13 -9.74 8.84
CA PRO A 138 11.77 -10.68 9.75
C PRO A 138 11.21 -12.10 9.68
N SER A 139 9.89 -12.26 9.83
CA SER A 139 9.24 -13.58 9.73
C SER A 139 9.01 -14.04 8.29
N ARG A 140 9.19 -13.13 7.31
CA ARG A 140 8.91 -13.34 5.88
C ARG A 140 7.47 -13.77 5.62
N SER A 141 6.53 -13.16 6.34
CA SER A 141 5.13 -13.57 6.35
C SER A 141 4.19 -12.41 6.02
N ILE A 142 2.97 -12.76 5.63
CA ILE A 142 1.84 -11.83 5.53
C ILE A 142 0.72 -12.26 6.48
N GLU A 143 0.94 -12.06 7.80
CA GLU A 143 -0.01 -12.54 8.82
C GLU A 143 -1.19 -11.58 9.10
N ARG A 144 -1.01 -10.26 8.88
CA ARG A 144 -2.06 -9.29 9.21
C ARG A 144 -3.14 -9.25 8.15
N PHE A 145 -4.14 -10.11 8.36
CA PHE A 145 -5.26 -10.34 7.49
C PHE A 145 -6.38 -9.32 7.69
N VAL A 146 -6.86 -8.77 6.58
CA VAL A 146 -8.17 -8.15 6.49
C VAL A 146 -9.07 -9.10 5.70
N PRO A 147 -10.34 -9.34 6.12
CA PRO A 147 -11.27 -10.18 5.35
C PRO A 147 -11.34 -9.73 3.90
N PRO A 148 -11.63 -10.64 2.94
CA PRO A 148 -11.76 -10.26 1.56
C PRO A 148 -12.86 -9.19 1.45
N TRP A 149 -12.42 -7.98 1.13
CA TRP A 149 -13.30 -6.86 0.88
C TRP A 149 -13.74 -6.90 -0.57
N ASP A 150 -14.98 -6.55 -0.79
CA ASP A 150 -15.51 -6.24 -2.10
C ASP A 150 -15.34 -4.74 -2.35
N LEU A 151 -14.68 -4.35 -3.45
CA LEU A 151 -14.38 -2.95 -3.77
C LEU A 151 -15.63 -2.06 -3.83
N GLU A 152 -16.78 -2.60 -4.26
CA GLU A 152 -18.01 -1.82 -4.34
C GLU A 152 -18.69 -1.69 -2.98
N ARG A 153 -18.69 -2.76 -2.18
CA ARG A 153 -19.39 -2.79 -0.88
C ARG A 153 -18.57 -2.22 0.29
N HIS A 154 -17.24 -2.20 0.15
CA HIS A 154 -16.31 -1.82 1.21
C HIS A 154 -15.36 -0.71 0.77
N ASP A 155 -15.83 0.18 -0.12
CA ASP A 155 -15.01 1.23 -0.72
C ASP A 155 -14.37 2.12 0.36
N GLU A 156 -15.11 2.55 1.37
CA GLU A 156 -14.60 3.35 2.49
C GLU A 156 -13.44 2.67 3.24
N GLN A 157 -13.55 1.38 3.54
CA GLN A 157 -12.53 0.61 4.26
C GLN A 157 -11.26 0.48 3.41
N VAL A 158 -11.42 0.15 2.12
CA VAL A 158 -10.32 0.08 1.15
C VAL A 158 -9.63 1.44 1.06
N TRP A 159 -10.39 2.53 0.93
CA TRP A 159 -9.82 3.89 0.87
C TRP A 159 -9.15 4.33 2.16
N LYS A 160 -9.66 3.92 3.31
CA LYS A 160 -9.00 4.18 4.60
C LYS A 160 -7.65 3.46 4.66
N MET A 161 -7.58 2.21 4.18
CA MET A 161 -6.35 1.44 4.15
C MET A 161 -5.32 2.01 3.15
N LEU A 162 -5.73 2.33 1.91
CA LEU A 162 -4.81 2.95 0.94
C LEU A 162 -4.30 4.33 1.41
N ARG A 163 -5.13 5.11 2.12
CA ARG A 163 -4.68 6.35 2.75
C ARG A 163 -3.68 6.11 3.88
N LYS A 164 -3.85 5.06 4.67
CA LYS A 164 -2.86 4.66 5.69
C LYS A 164 -1.53 4.36 5.01
N ILE A 165 -1.54 3.47 4.02
CA ILE A 165 -0.33 3.09 3.26
C ILE A 165 0.36 4.35 2.71
N ASN A 166 -0.37 5.25 2.05
CA ASN A 166 0.22 6.49 1.54
C ASN A 166 0.94 7.28 2.65
N ARG A 167 0.29 7.48 3.82
CA ARG A 167 0.88 8.22 4.95
C ARG A 167 2.14 7.55 5.51
N ASP A 168 2.18 6.22 5.57
CA ASP A 168 3.32 5.47 6.10
C ASP A 168 4.60 5.73 5.28
N HIS A 169 4.45 6.11 4.00
CA HIS A 169 5.57 6.44 3.11
C HIS A 169 5.77 7.94 2.85
N ALA A 170 4.68 8.72 2.79
CA ALA A 170 4.75 10.16 2.57
C ALA A 170 5.14 10.94 3.85
N GLY A 171 4.90 10.38 5.04
CA GLY A 171 5.02 11.06 6.34
C GLY A 171 6.41 11.08 6.98
N SER A 172 7.45 10.52 6.36
CA SER A 172 8.81 10.48 6.93
C SER A 172 9.67 11.72 6.61
N GLY A 173 9.05 12.87 6.30
CA GLY A 173 9.71 14.16 6.17
C GLY A 173 9.64 14.93 7.48
N GLY A 174 10.52 14.59 8.44
CA GLY A 174 10.60 15.27 9.73
C GLY A 174 11.80 14.79 10.52
N TYR A 175 12.96 15.39 10.28
CA TYR A 175 13.99 15.50 11.32
C TYR A 175 13.40 16.33 12.46
N ASP A 176 12.82 15.67 13.47
CA ASP A 176 12.53 16.25 14.79
C ASP A 176 12.57 15.13 15.85
N LYS A 177 13.75 14.53 15.98
CA LYS A 177 14.23 13.97 17.25
C LYS A 177 15.51 14.71 17.65
N ALA A 178 15.43 16.04 17.71
CA ALA A 178 16.36 16.86 18.47
C ALA A 178 15.64 17.32 19.74
N GLY A 179 16.29 17.08 20.88
CA GLY A 179 15.64 16.98 22.18
C GLY A 179 14.98 18.25 22.68
N ILE A 180 13.75 18.10 23.17
CA ILE A 180 13.28 18.91 24.28
C ILE A 180 13.70 18.15 25.55
N LYS A 181 14.93 18.43 26.03
CA LYS A 181 15.22 18.30 27.45
C LYS A 181 14.45 19.43 28.13
N THR A 182 13.31 19.13 28.71
CA THR A 182 12.72 19.96 29.75
C THR A 182 13.62 19.85 30.98
N GLU A 183 14.56 20.77 31.10
CA GLU A 183 15.16 21.08 32.39
C GLU A 183 14.08 21.77 33.24
N SER A 184 13.42 20.99 34.08
CA SER A 184 12.63 21.50 35.19
C SER A 184 13.59 22.09 36.23
N GLY A 185 13.87 23.38 36.10
CA GLY A 185 14.59 24.19 37.08
C GLY A 185 13.85 24.22 38.42
N GLY A 186 14.62 23.98 39.48
CA GLY A 186 14.15 23.96 40.86
C GLY A 186 13.76 25.33 41.41
N GLN A 187 12.97 25.27 42.48
CA GLN A 187 12.56 26.39 43.33
C GLN A 187 13.76 27.16 43.89
N GLY A 188 13.62 28.49 43.96
CA GLY A 188 14.54 29.37 44.68
C GLY A 188 13.96 30.77 44.78
N ASN A 189 13.30 31.03 45.90
CA ASN A 189 12.72 32.29 46.34
C ASN A 189 13.84 33.33 46.60
N GLU A 190 13.64 34.60 46.23
CA GLU A 190 13.97 35.83 47.01
C GLU A 190 14.26 37.09 46.15
N ARG A 191 13.36 38.07 46.30
CA ARG A 191 13.56 39.50 46.63
C ARG A 191 14.46 40.45 45.79
N LEU A 192 13.83 41.63 45.59
CA LEU A 192 14.31 43.01 45.67
C LEU A 192 14.79 43.74 44.39
N GLU A 193 13.94 44.71 44.01
CA GLU A 193 14.16 46.08 43.52
C GLU A 193 15.58 46.52 43.12
N ILE A 194 15.70 47.26 42.01
CA ILE A 194 15.91 48.73 41.98
C ILE A 194 15.97 49.23 40.52
N LEU A 195 15.42 50.45 40.33
CA LEU A 195 15.45 51.30 39.14
C LEU A 195 16.85 51.56 38.55
N CYS A 196 16.91 51.71 37.22
CA CYS A 196 17.46 52.87 36.51
C CYS A 196 16.92 52.88 35.08
#